data_AF-A0A6C1PP42-F1
#
_entry.id   AF-A0A6C1PP42-F1
#
_cell.length_a   1.000
_cell.length_b   1.000
_cell.length_c   1.000
_cell.angle_alpha   90.00
_cell.angle_beta   90.00
_cell.angle_gamma   90.00
#
_symmetry.space_group_name_H-M   'P 1'
#
loop_
_entity.id
_entity.type
_entity.pdbx_description
1 polymer ?
#
loop_
_entity_poly.entity_id
_entity_poly.type
_entity_poly.pdbx_seq_one_letter_code
_entity_poly.pdbx_strand_id
1 'polypeptide(L)'
;GDQLSVAVDMARSDVYVVAQESEAALAGPPLRTSWKRLGSIPEGARVLVCGSLDRTGDQPVIRATTTAPVLAVFYDGPLSTLVRRCIWSGRQLNEYWNPATPAALAGGTLALVILAYFILSRPADRLVAQVTIALASLPAIPLLPPGVGLFYVYRRGWRRGRLLRALRDVLQLPYLFETASARVEDDANGEYTARMVDADEGDALRAAGVLCVDTLVAGWPNQLRPFARILPGRRQTQTPRSYYYLFESSRPVDRDAELFEPMLTTDEPQRQSVQCARWARRYEIVSTLLLIVGIVLNLGLFLVVVNVLL
;
A
#
# COMPACT_ATOMS: atom_id res chain seq x y z
N GLY A 1 -18.78 30.29 -15.82
CA GLY A 1 -18.40 28.99 -16.39
C GLY A 1 -19.37 27.99 -15.82
N ASP A 2 -20.19 27.40 -16.67
CA ASP A 2 -21.32 26.58 -16.22
C ASP A 2 -20.84 25.40 -15.38
N GLN A 3 -21.43 25.25 -14.18
CA GLN A 3 -21.22 24.10 -13.33
C GLN A 3 -21.86 22.89 -14.03
N LEU A 4 -21.04 22.12 -14.75
CA LEU A 4 -21.48 20.86 -15.33
C LEU A 4 -21.89 19.91 -14.21
N SER A 5 -23.17 19.57 -14.16
CA SER A 5 -23.70 18.57 -13.23
C SER A 5 -23.78 17.22 -13.94
N VAL A 6 -23.16 16.20 -13.35
CA VAL A 6 -23.16 14.83 -13.88
C VAL A 6 -23.78 13.92 -12.83
N ALA A 7 -24.78 13.14 -13.21
CA ALA A 7 -25.37 12.14 -12.32
C ALA A 7 -24.44 10.93 -12.21
N VAL A 8 -24.44 10.26 -11.06
CA VAL A 8 -23.60 9.06 -10.84
C VAL A 8 -24.49 7.94 -10.33
N ASP A 9 -24.52 6.81 -11.02
CA ASP A 9 -25.20 5.61 -10.55
C ASP A 9 -24.32 4.90 -9.50
N MET A 10 -24.70 5.10 -8.23
CA MET A 10 -24.02 4.53 -7.06
C MET A 10 -24.67 3.24 -6.55
N ALA A 11 -25.73 2.73 -7.19
CA ALA A 11 -26.55 1.64 -6.63
C ALA A 11 -25.76 0.33 -6.41
N ARG A 12 -24.70 0.12 -7.19
CA ARG A 12 -23.85 -1.08 -7.18
C ARG A 12 -22.38 -0.79 -6.89
N SER A 13 -22.07 0.44 -6.50
CA SER A 13 -20.70 0.93 -6.44
C SER A 13 -20.17 0.89 -5.01
N ASP A 14 -18.94 0.42 -4.87
CA ASP A 14 -18.18 0.57 -3.64
C ASP A 14 -17.68 2.00 -3.50
N VAL A 15 -17.66 2.47 -2.27
CA VAL A 15 -17.15 3.77 -1.89
C VAL A 15 -15.91 3.57 -1.03
N TYR A 16 -14.87 4.35 -1.35
CA TYR A 16 -13.64 4.37 -0.59
C TYR A 16 -13.52 5.71 0.13
N VAL A 17 -13.24 5.67 1.43
CA VAL A 17 -12.95 6.88 2.21
C VAL A 17 -11.47 6.91 2.50
N VAL A 18 -10.81 7.96 1.99
CA VAL A 18 -9.39 8.22 2.17
C VAL A 18 -9.23 9.35 3.18
N ALA A 19 -8.70 9.00 4.35
CA ALA A 19 -8.46 9.95 5.41
C ALA A 19 -7.42 11.02 5.01
N GLN A 20 -7.47 12.16 5.70
CA GLN A 20 -6.46 13.21 5.60
C GLN A 20 -5.06 12.65 5.88
N GLU A 21 -4.04 13.26 5.30
CA GLU A 21 -2.65 12.88 5.47
C GLU A 21 -2.21 13.00 6.94
N SER A 22 -2.40 11.90 7.66
CA SER A 22 -1.87 11.66 9.00
C SER A 22 -0.99 10.42 8.93
N GLU A 23 0.05 10.36 9.76
CA GLU A 23 0.93 9.21 9.87
C GLU A 23 0.15 7.91 10.18
N ALA A 24 -0.95 8.04 10.93
CA ALA A 24 -1.88 6.94 11.20
C ALA A 24 -2.74 6.56 9.98
N ALA A 25 -3.14 7.54 9.17
CA ALA A 25 -3.94 7.34 7.97
C ALA A 25 -3.15 6.63 6.86
N LEU A 26 -1.85 6.93 6.71
CA LEU A 26 -0.95 6.23 5.78
C LEU A 26 -0.67 4.77 6.20
N ALA A 27 -1.00 4.40 7.45
CA ALA A 27 -0.76 3.06 7.95
C ALA A 27 -1.89 2.06 7.63
N GLY A 28 -3.11 2.55 7.39
CA GLY A 28 -4.33 1.76 7.20
C GLY A 28 -4.82 1.71 5.75
N PRO A 29 -5.58 0.68 5.36
CA PRO A 29 -6.25 0.66 4.07
C PRO A 29 -7.39 1.69 4.04
N PRO A 30 -7.81 2.18 2.86
CA PRO A 30 -8.98 3.03 2.76
C PRO A 30 -10.20 2.27 3.29
N LEU A 31 -11.10 2.98 3.95
CA LEU A 31 -12.34 2.38 4.41
C LEU A 31 -13.22 2.10 3.19
N ARG A 32 -13.39 0.83 2.85
CA ARG A 32 -14.36 0.39 1.83
C ARG A 32 -15.72 0.22 2.48
N THR A 33 -16.71 0.94 1.96
CA THR A 33 -18.12 0.82 2.38
C THR A 33 -19.03 0.85 1.16
N SER A 34 -20.26 0.34 1.29
CA SER A 34 -21.25 0.46 0.22
C SER A 34 -21.97 1.79 0.31
N TRP A 35 -22.40 2.33 -0.83
CA TRP A 35 -23.20 3.56 -0.86
C TRP A 35 -24.42 3.51 0.08
N LYS A 36 -25.11 2.37 0.12
CA LYS A 36 -26.30 2.15 0.98
C LYS A 36 -26.01 2.27 2.48
N ARG A 37 -24.74 2.14 2.91
CA ARG A 37 -24.32 2.27 4.31
C ARG A 37 -23.89 3.68 4.68
N LEU A 38 -23.69 4.57 3.70
CA LEU A 38 -23.45 5.98 3.95
C LEU A 38 -24.79 6.63 4.27
N GLY A 39 -25.08 6.83 5.56
CA GLY A 39 -26.37 7.35 6.00
C GLY A 39 -26.63 8.79 5.53
N SER A 40 -25.63 9.65 5.63
CA SER A 40 -25.66 11.01 5.09
C SER A 40 -24.26 11.44 4.66
N ILE A 41 -24.18 12.26 3.63
CA ILE A 41 -22.95 12.88 3.15
C ILE A 41 -23.08 14.37 3.48
N PRO A 42 -22.13 14.95 4.24
CA PRO A 42 -22.21 16.37 4.54
C PRO A 42 -22.08 17.20 3.26
N GLU A 43 -22.80 18.31 3.21
CA GLU A 43 -22.62 19.29 2.13
C GLU A 43 -21.16 19.75 2.06
N GLY A 44 -20.62 19.86 0.85
CA GLY A 44 -19.21 20.19 0.63
C GLY A 44 -18.24 18.99 0.74
N ALA A 45 -18.73 17.77 1.00
CA ALA A 45 -17.90 16.58 0.90
C ALA A 45 -17.30 16.44 -0.50
N ARG A 46 -15.99 16.31 -0.57
CA ARG A 46 -15.28 16.13 -1.84
C ARG A 46 -15.28 14.66 -2.23
N VAL A 47 -15.66 14.39 -3.46
CA VAL A 47 -15.67 13.06 -4.05
C VAL A 47 -14.96 13.09 -5.40
N LEU A 48 -14.07 12.14 -5.60
CA LEU A 48 -13.54 11.82 -6.93
C LEU A 48 -14.32 10.63 -7.46
N VAL A 49 -14.94 10.78 -8.63
CA VAL A 49 -15.68 9.72 -9.30
C VAL A 49 -14.99 9.36 -10.60
N CYS A 50 -14.72 8.08 -10.79
CA CYS A 50 -14.19 7.53 -12.04
C CYS A 50 -15.11 6.41 -12.53
N GLY A 51 -15.47 6.44 -13.80
CA GLY A 51 -16.33 5.43 -14.41
C GLY A 51 -16.62 5.75 -15.87
N SER A 52 -17.41 4.89 -16.52
CA SER A 52 -17.85 5.13 -17.89
C SER A 52 -18.94 6.20 -17.92
N LEU A 53 -18.74 7.23 -18.75
CA LEU A 53 -19.76 8.24 -19.02
C LEU A 53 -20.76 7.69 -20.04
N ASP A 54 -22.01 7.61 -19.64
CA ASP A 54 -23.14 7.21 -20.48
C ASP A 54 -24.15 8.37 -20.57
N ARG A 55 -25.05 8.33 -21.54
CA ARG A 55 -26.10 9.35 -21.70
C ARG A 55 -27.47 8.69 -21.53
N THR A 56 -28.19 9.09 -20.49
CA THR A 56 -29.57 8.63 -20.24
C THR A 56 -30.53 9.76 -20.56
N GLY A 57 -31.09 9.76 -21.78
CA GLY A 57 -31.86 10.91 -22.29
C GLY A 57 -30.94 12.09 -22.58
N ASP A 58 -31.16 13.22 -21.93
CA ASP A 58 -30.32 14.42 -22.06
C ASP A 58 -29.33 14.61 -20.91
N GLN A 59 -29.31 13.70 -19.94
CA GLN A 59 -28.41 13.81 -18.79
C GLN A 59 -27.18 12.90 -18.95
N PRO A 60 -25.96 13.44 -18.79
CA PRO A 60 -24.77 12.63 -18.65
C PRO A 60 -24.81 11.89 -17.29
N VAL A 61 -24.62 10.57 -17.33
CA VAL A 61 -24.63 9.71 -16.16
C VAL A 61 -23.38 8.84 -16.16
N ILE A 62 -22.59 8.89 -15.09
CA ILE A 62 -21.50 7.94 -14.87
C ILE A 62 -22.12 6.65 -14.34
N ARG A 63 -21.93 5.54 -15.07
CA ARG A 63 -22.53 4.24 -14.76
C ARG A 63 -21.47 3.15 -14.59
N ALA A 64 -21.77 2.21 -13.70
CA ALA A 64 -20.95 1.01 -13.53
C ALA A 64 -21.26 0.05 -14.66
N THR A 65 -20.22 -0.36 -15.40
CA THR A 65 -20.32 -1.47 -16.36
C THR A 65 -19.78 -2.75 -15.73
N THR A 66 -20.03 -3.89 -16.35
CA THR A 66 -19.49 -5.19 -15.89
C THR A 66 -17.96 -5.23 -15.94
N THR A 67 -17.35 -4.46 -16.83
CA THR A 67 -15.90 -4.41 -17.03
C THR A 67 -15.24 -3.20 -16.36
N ALA A 68 -15.99 -2.13 -16.12
CA ALA A 68 -15.52 -0.91 -15.45
C ALA A 68 -16.51 -0.47 -14.37
N PRO A 69 -16.34 -0.92 -13.10
CA PRO A 69 -17.15 -0.45 -12.00
C PRO A 69 -16.89 1.04 -11.73
N VAL A 70 -17.90 1.76 -11.21
CA VAL A 70 -17.68 3.14 -10.75
C VAL A 70 -16.85 3.10 -9.48
N LEU A 71 -15.76 3.86 -9.50
CA LEU A 71 -14.93 4.12 -8.33
C LEU A 71 -15.33 5.50 -7.77
N ALA A 72 -15.85 5.52 -6.55
CA ALA A 72 -16.06 6.77 -5.81
C ALA A 72 -15.11 6.83 -4.61
N VAL A 73 -14.32 7.90 -4.54
CA VAL A 73 -13.36 8.14 -3.46
C VAL A 73 -13.75 9.43 -2.74
N PHE A 74 -14.21 9.31 -1.50
CA PHE A 74 -14.35 10.45 -0.61
C PHE A 74 -13.00 10.77 0.00
N TYR A 75 -12.66 12.06 0.03
CA TYR A 75 -11.37 12.49 0.51
C TYR A 75 -11.41 13.83 1.23
N ASP A 76 -10.56 13.93 2.24
CA ASP A 76 -10.25 15.19 2.92
C ASP A 76 -8.88 15.70 2.49
N GLY A 77 -8.64 17.01 2.49
CA GLY A 77 -7.39 17.61 2.05
C GLY A 77 -7.27 17.83 0.53
N PRO A 78 -6.11 18.32 0.05
CA PRO A 78 -5.91 18.73 -1.35
C PRO A 78 -6.06 17.58 -2.35
N LEU A 79 -6.63 17.89 -3.54
CA LEU A 79 -6.81 16.94 -4.64
C LEU A 79 -5.47 16.41 -5.18
N SER A 80 -4.45 17.28 -5.26
CA SER A 80 -3.10 16.94 -5.74
C SER A 80 -2.45 15.77 -4.97
N THR A 81 -2.75 15.64 -3.68
CA THR A 81 -2.21 14.56 -2.83
C THR A 81 -3.04 13.27 -2.90
N LEU A 82 -4.23 13.31 -3.50
CA LEU A 82 -5.22 12.23 -3.42
C LEU A 82 -4.69 10.95 -4.05
N VAL A 83 -4.18 11.02 -5.28
CA VAL A 83 -3.72 9.82 -5.99
C VAL A 83 -2.59 9.14 -5.24
N ARG A 84 -1.63 9.92 -4.73
CA ARG A 84 -0.62 9.43 -3.80
C ARG A 84 -1.30 8.71 -2.62
N ARG A 85 -2.15 9.39 -1.84
CA ARG A 85 -2.78 8.78 -0.65
C ARG A 85 -3.57 7.51 -0.97
N CYS A 86 -4.21 7.44 -2.14
CA CYS A 86 -4.86 6.25 -2.66
C CYS A 86 -3.88 5.11 -2.92
N ILE A 87 -2.70 5.37 -3.50
CA ILE A 87 -1.69 4.34 -3.75
C ILE A 87 -1.08 3.82 -2.44
N TRP A 88 -0.78 4.71 -1.50
CA TRP A 88 -0.23 4.32 -0.21
C TRP A 88 -1.21 3.51 0.62
N SER A 89 -2.47 3.95 0.71
CA SER A 89 -3.49 3.27 1.49
C SER A 89 -4.07 2.05 0.76
N GLY A 90 -4.21 2.10 -0.56
CA GLY A 90 -4.81 1.03 -1.37
C GLY A 90 -4.04 -0.30 -1.34
N ARG A 91 -2.78 -0.28 -0.90
CA ARG A 91 -1.99 -1.49 -0.69
C ARG A 91 -2.48 -2.24 0.55
N GLN A 92 -2.98 -3.46 0.34
CA GLN A 92 -3.44 -4.34 1.42
C GLN A 92 -2.37 -4.48 2.52
N LEU A 93 -2.79 -4.40 3.79
CA LEU A 93 -1.89 -4.53 4.94
C LEU A 93 -1.16 -5.88 4.94
N ASN A 94 -1.89 -6.93 4.56
CA ASN A 94 -1.40 -8.29 4.47
C ASN A 94 -2.22 -9.02 3.40
N GLU A 95 -1.60 -9.34 2.27
CA GLU A 95 -2.24 -10.08 1.17
C GLU A 95 -2.70 -11.48 1.60
N TYR A 96 -2.12 -12.02 2.68
CA TYR A 96 -2.44 -13.34 3.21
C TYR A 96 -3.52 -13.34 4.30
N TRP A 97 -3.92 -12.15 4.79
CA TRP A 97 -4.92 -12.02 5.85
C TRP A 97 -6.24 -11.53 5.28
N ASN A 98 -7.05 -12.46 4.79
CA ASN A 98 -8.43 -12.17 4.41
C ASN A 98 -9.36 -12.31 5.63
N PRO A 99 -10.62 -11.82 5.57
CA PRO A 99 -11.57 -11.94 6.68
C PRO A 99 -11.86 -13.38 7.12
N ALA A 100 -11.63 -14.38 6.24
CA ALA A 100 -11.83 -15.79 6.53
C ALA A 100 -10.61 -16.43 7.22
N THR A 101 -9.41 -15.85 7.11
CA THR A 101 -8.17 -16.39 7.68
C THR A 101 -8.28 -16.69 9.19
N PRO A 102 -8.82 -15.79 10.05
CA PRO A 102 -8.97 -16.09 11.47
C PRO A 102 -9.89 -17.28 11.76
N ALA A 103 -11.02 -17.37 11.05
CA ALA A 103 -11.97 -18.47 11.21
C ALA A 103 -11.37 -19.80 10.75
N ALA A 104 -10.65 -19.80 9.62
CA ALA A 104 -9.95 -20.98 9.11
C ALA A 104 -8.84 -21.44 10.08
N LEU A 105 -8.06 -20.52 10.64
CA LEU A 105 -7.02 -20.83 11.63
C LEU A 105 -7.64 -21.40 12.93
N ALA A 106 -8.72 -20.79 13.43
CA ALA A 106 -9.41 -21.28 14.62
C ALA A 106 -10.01 -22.67 14.41
N GLY A 107 -10.70 -22.88 13.28
CA GLY A 107 -11.27 -24.18 12.92
C GLY A 107 -10.22 -25.27 12.74
N GLY A 108 -9.12 -24.97 12.03
CA GLY A 108 -7.99 -25.89 11.87
C GLY A 108 -7.31 -26.24 13.19
N THR A 109 -7.11 -25.25 14.07
CA THR A 109 -6.57 -25.45 15.42
C THR A 109 -7.45 -26.38 16.23
N LEU A 110 -8.77 -26.12 16.27
CA LEU A 110 -9.73 -26.94 17.01
C LEU A 110 -9.75 -28.38 16.47
N ALA A 111 -9.76 -28.56 15.16
CA ALA A 111 -9.73 -29.89 14.53
C ALA A 111 -8.47 -30.67 14.91
N LEU A 112 -7.30 -30.02 14.93
CA LEU A 112 -6.04 -30.65 15.34
C LEU A 112 -6.04 -31.01 16.84
N VAL A 113 -6.60 -30.16 17.71
CA VAL A 113 -6.74 -30.48 19.15
C VAL A 113 -7.63 -31.71 19.37
N ILE A 114 -8.78 -31.77 18.69
CA ILE A 114 -9.69 -32.93 18.77
C ILE A 114 -8.98 -34.20 18.26
N LEU A 115 -8.28 -34.10 17.13
CA LEU A 115 -7.51 -35.21 16.58
C LEU A 115 -6.43 -35.69 17.56
N ALA A 116 -5.67 -34.75 18.15
CA ALA A 116 -4.64 -35.07 19.13
C ALA A 116 -5.22 -35.80 20.36
N TYR A 117 -6.39 -35.40 20.84
CA TYR A 117 -7.08 -36.07 21.95
C TYR A 117 -7.37 -37.55 21.66
N PHE A 118 -7.85 -37.87 20.45
CA PHE A 118 -8.09 -39.27 20.07
C PHE A 118 -6.79 -40.06 19.92
N ILE A 119 -5.74 -39.45 19.36
CA ILE A 119 -4.43 -40.09 19.17
C ILE A 119 -3.75 -40.37 20.52
N LEU A 120 -3.87 -39.46 21.49
CA LEU A 120 -3.32 -39.62 22.85
C LEU A 120 -3.85 -40.86 23.58
N SER A 121 -5.02 -41.38 23.20
CA SER A 121 -5.58 -42.61 23.78
C SER A 121 -4.77 -43.87 23.44
N ARG A 122 -3.83 -43.80 22.49
CA ARG A 122 -2.98 -44.92 22.06
C ARG A 122 -1.51 -44.65 22.41
N PRO A 123 -0.88 -45.42 23.30
CA PRO A 123 0.50 -45.17 23.71
C PRO A 123 1.52 -45.30 22.57
N ALA A 124 1.24 -46.11 21.54
CA ALA A 124 2.07 -46.25 20.36
C ALA A 124 2.14 -44.96 19.51
N ASP A 125 1.12 -44.11 19.57
CA ASP A 125 0.97 -42.95 18.69
C ASP A 125 1.36 -41.62 19.38
N ARG A 126 2.04 -41.68 20.54
CA ARG A 126 2.41 -40.50 21.33
C ARG A 126 3.15 -39.43 20.54
N LEU A 127 4.11 -39.81 19.69
CA LEU A 127 4.86 -38.86 18.85
C LEU A 127 3.94 -38.11 17.87
N VAL A 128 2.99 -38.82 17.25
CA VAL A 128 2.02 -38.22 16.32
C VAL A 128 1.11 -37.26 17.07
N ALA A 129 0.69 -37.61 18.28
CA ALA A 129 -0.10 -36.74 19.14
C ALA A 129 0.66 -35.45 19.50
N GLN A 130 1.92 -35.56 19.91
CA GLN A 130 2.79 -34.42 20.22
C GLN A 130 2.95 -33.48 19.02
N VAL A 131 3.22 -34.03 17.83
CA VAL A 131 3.32 -33.24 16.58
C VAL A 131 1.98 -32.57 16.26
N THR A 132 0.86 -33.26 16.47
CA THR A 132 -0.48 -32.70 16.20
C THR A 132 -0.79 -31.53 17.14
N ILE A 133 -0.47 -31.64 18.43
CA ILE A 133 -0.62 -30.54 19.41
C ILE A 133 0.30 -29.37 19.04
N ALA A 134 1.53 -29.66 18.62
CA ALA A 134 2.48 -28.64 18.22
C ALA A 134 2.00 -27.88 16.97
N LEU A 135 1.44 -28.58 15.98
CA LEU A 135 0.79 -27.97 14.82
C LEU A 135 -0.46 -27.16 15.18
N ALA A 136 -1.30 -27.67 16.09
CA ALA A 136 -2.45 -26.93 16.60
C ALA A 136 -2.03 -25.60 17.26
N SER A 137 -0.85 -25.57 17.87
CA SER A 137 -0.32 -24.41 18.56
C SER A 137 0.30 -23.36 17.62
N LEU A 138 0.47 -23.66 16.32
CA LEU A 138 1.12 -22.78 15.33
C LEU A 138 0.62 -21.32 15.33
N PRO A 139 -0.68 -21.00 15.46
CA PRO A 139 -1.12 -19.61 15.51
C PRO A 139 -0.60 -18.84 16.72
N ALA A 140 -0.38 -19.54 17.85
CA ALA A 140 0.13 -18.96 19.09
C ALA A 140 1.67 -19.01 19.17
N ILE A 141 2.32 -19.93 18.45
CA ILE A 141 3.77 -20.13 18.47
C ILE A 141 4.56 -18.83 18.25
N PRO A 142 4.26 -17.95 17.27
CA PRO A 142 4.98 -16.67 17.11
C PRO A 142 4.93 -15.74 18.32
N LEU A 143 3.99 -15.94 19.26
CA LEU A 143 3.82 -15.14 20.47
C LEU A 143 4.66 -15.64 21.65
N LEU A 144 5.37 -16.75 21.52
CA LEU A 144 6.31 -17.25 22.53
C LEU A 144 7.71 -16.64 22.33
N PRO A 145 8.51 -16.43 23.39
CA PRO A 145 9.92 -16.07 23.24
C PRO A 145 10.75 -17.28 22.75
N PRO A 146 11.73 -17.11 21.83
CA PRO A 146 12.19 -15.87 21.18
C PRO A 146 11.35 -15.36 19.98
N GLY A 147 10.38 -16.14 19.50
CA GLY A 147 9.57 -15.81 18.32
C GLY A 147 8.90 -14.43 18.32
N VAL A 148 8.49 -13.87 19.48
CA VAL A 148 7.93 -12.50 19.56
C VAL A 148 8.89 -11.45 18.98
N GLY A 149 10.18 -11.57 19.30
CA GLY A 149 11.20 -10.66 18.79
C GLY A 149 11.33 -10.76 17.27
N LEU A 150 11.37 -11.99 16.75
CA LEU A 150 11.45 -12.25 15.31
C LEU A 150 10.17 -11.81 14.57
N PHE A 151 9.00 -11.99 15.18
CA PHE A 151 7.73 -11.50 14.66
C PHE A 151 7.69 -9.97 14.58
N TYR A 152 8.25 -9.26 15.57
CA TYR A 152 8.37 -7.81 15.51
C TYR A 152 9.29 -7.34 14.38
N VAL A 153 10.43 -8.02 14.19
CA VAL A 153 11.35 -7.73 13.07
C VAL A 153 10.68 -8.03 11.72
N TYR A 154 9.96 -9.16 11.62
CA TYR A 154 9.13 -9.51 10.46
C TYR A 154 8.13 -8.39 10.15
N ARG A 155 7.33 -7.96 11.15
CA ARG A 155 6.31 -6.92 10.96
C ARG A 155 6.93 -5.59 10.50
N ARG A 156 8.11 -5.25 11.04
CA ARG A 156 8.85 -4.05 10.62
C ARG A 156 9.36 -4.16 9.20
N GLY A 157 9.92 -5.31 8.80
CA GLY A 157 10.39 -5.54 7.43
C GLY A 157 9.24 -5.60 6.42
N TRP A 158 8.12 -6.24 6.77
CA TRP A 158 6.92 -6.27 5.93
C TRP A 158 6.36 -4.87 5.66
N ARG A 159 6.23 -4.03 6.71
CA ARG A 159 5.83 -2.62 6.57
C ARG A 159 6.74 -1.85 5.62
N ARG A 160 8.06 -2.12 5.67
CA ARG A 160 9.04 -1.51 4.74
C ARG A 160 8.86 -1.99 3.31
N GLY A 161 8.66 -3.29 3.10
CA GLY A 161 8.41 -3.86 1.78
C GLY A 161 7.19 -3.22 1.11
N ARG A 162 6.07 -3.12 1.86
CA ARG A 162 4.84 -2.46 1.40
C ARG A 162 5.07 -1.00 1.01
N LEU A 163 5.80 -0.25 1.84
CA LEU A 163 6.08 1.16 1.60
C LEU A 163 6.92 1.37 0.33
N LEU A 164 7.92 0.52 0.10
CA LEU A 164 8.71 0.55 -1.13
C LEU A 164 7.89 0.16 -2.36
N ARG A 165 6.90 -0.73 -2.23
CA ARG A 165 5.94 -1.01 -3.32
C ARG A 165 5.07 0.19 -3.62
N ALA A 166 4.51 0.85 -2.61
CA ALA A 166 3.75 2.08 -2.82
C ALA A 166 4.60 3.17 -3.48
N LEU A 167 5.85 3.35 -3.04
CA LEU A 167 6.78 4.30 -3.64
C LEU A 167 7.10 3.96 -5.10
N ARG A 168 7.33 2.68 -5.40
CA ARG A 168 7.51 2.21 -6.79
C ARG A 168 6.31 2.59 -7.64
N ASP A 169 5.10 2.35 -7.15
CA ASP A 169 3.87 2.64 -7.91
C ASP A 169 3.72 4.14 -8.18
N VAL A 170 4.06 4.98 -7.19
CA VAL A 170 4.05 6.44 -7.33
C VAL A 170 5.08 6.90 -8.36
N LEU A 171 6.29 6.34 -8.33
CA LEU A 171 7.34 6.60 -9.32
C LEU A 171 6.98 6.11 -10.73
N GLN A 172 6.04 5.16 -10.85
CA GLN A 172 5.58 4.63 -12.13
C GLN A 172 4.39 5.40 -12.71
N LEU A 173 3.71 6.23 -11.91
CA LEU A 173 2.56 7.01 -12.37
C LEU A 173 2.81 7.80 -13.65
N PRO A 174 3.91 8.55 -13.80
CA PRO A 174 4.12 9.37 -15.00
C PRO A 174 4.10 8.55 -16.28
N TYR A 175 4.72 7.36 -16.25
CA TYR A 175 4.80 6.46 -17.39
C TYR A 175 3.45 5.77 -17.70
N LEU A 176 2.61 5.56 -16.68
CA LEU A 176 1.26 5.05 -16.89
C LEU A 176 0.40 6.07 -17.65
N PHE A 177 0.59 7.37 -17.40
CA PHE A 177 -0.11 8.41 -18.15
C PHE A 177 0.43 8.55 -19.56
N GLU A 178 1.75 8.52 -19.76
CA GLU A 178 2.37 8.59 -21.09
C GLU A 178 1.89 7.44 -22.01
N THR A 179 1.82 6.23 -21.47
CA THR A 179 1.32 5.07 -22.25
C THR A 179 -0.19 5.09 -22.46
N ALA A 180 -0.96 5.69 -21.55
CA ALA A 180 -2.40 5.87 -21.73
C ALA A 180 -2.71 6.98 -22.75
N SER A 181 -1.98 8.09 -22.73
CA SER A 181 -2.13 9.19 -23.68
C SER A 181 -1.68 8.79 -25.08
N ALA A 182 -0.62 7.98 -25.22
CA ALA A 182 -0.20 7.44 -26.51
C ALA A 182 -1.25 6.53 -27.19
N ARG A 183 -2.26 6.05 -26.46
CA ARG A 183 -3.38 5.27 -27.01
C ARG A 183 -4.59 6.11 -27.37
N VAL A 184 -4.64 7.37 -26.91
CA VAL A 184 -5.71 8.32 -27.21
C VAL A 184 -5.09 9.37 -28.13
N GLU A 185 -4.87 8.98 -29.39
CA GLU A 185 -4.07 9.70 -30.39
C GLU A 185 -4.73 11.00 -30.91
N ASP A 186 -5.81 11.48 -30.31
CA ASP A 186 -6.67 12.51 -30.94
C ASP A 186 -7.34 13.51 -29.98
N ASP A 187 -6.82 13.75 -28.77
CA ASP A 187 -7.42 14.81 -27.96
C ASP A 187 -6.43 15.62 -27.14
N ALA A 188 -6.64 16.93 -27.17
CA ALA A 188 -5.89 17.97 -26.51
C ALA A 188 -6.07 17.88 -24.98
N ASN A 189 -5.59 16.82 -24.34
CA ASN A 189 -5.71 16.57 -22.91
C ASN A 189 -4.33 16.38 -22.28
N GLY A 190 -3.84 17.46 -21.66
CA GLY A 190 -2.71 17.56 -20.72
C GLY A 190 -1.66 16.45 -20.78
N GLU A 191 -0.57 16.72 -21.51
CA GLU A 191 0.58 15.83 -21.54
C GLU A 191 1.32 15.93 -20.19
N TYR A 192 1.40 14.85 -19.43
CA TYR A 192 2.30 14.80 -18.28
C TYR A 192 3.71 14.59 -18.81
N THR A 193 4.63 15.50 -18.48
CA THR A 193 6.01 15.42 -19.00
C THR A 193 6.99 15.20 -17.87
N ALA A 194 7.97 14.33 -18.14
CA ALA A 194 9.14 14.17 -17.31
C ALA A 194 10.24 15.07 -17.88
N ARG A 195 10.60 16.15 -17.19
CA ARG A 195 11.71 17.01 -17.62
C ARG A 195 12.85 17.01 -16.61
N MET A 196 14.08 17.06 -17.13
CA MET A 196 15.24 17.34 -16.29
C MET A 196 15.30 18.84 -16.05
N VAL A 197 15.40 19.22 -14.78
CA VAL A 197 15.63 20.60 -14.34
C VAL A 197 17.02 20.68 -13.72
N ASP A 198 17.67 21.83 -13.82
CA ASP A 198 18.96 22.02 -13.17
C ASP A 198 18.81 22.05 -11.63
N ALA A 199 19.95 22.11 -10.94
CA ALA A 199 19.95 22.07 -9.49
C ALA A 199 19.33 23.31 -8.85
N ASP A 200 19.49 24.48 -9.47
CA ASP A 200 19.00 25.74 -8.93
C ASP A 200 17.47 25.82 -9.06
N GLU A 201 16.91 25.45 -10.22
CA GLU A 201 15.47 25.30 -10.44
C GLU A 201 14.88 24.23 -9.51
N GLY A 202 15.53 23.07 -9.39
CA GLY A 202 15.06 22.00 -8.51
C GLY A 202 15.07 22.38 -7.03
N ASP A 203 16.09 23.08 -6.56
CA ASP A 203 16.15 23.59 -5.18
C ASP A 203 15.13 24.71 -4.95
N ALA A 204 14.87 25.57 -5.94
CA ALA A 204 13.81 26.58 -5.90
C ALA A 204 12.41 25.94 -5.83
N LEU A 205 12.14 24.94 -6.66
CA LEU A 205 10.87 24.18 -6.63
C LEU A 205 10.68 23.45 -5.30
N ARG A 206 11.76 22.85 -4.76
CA ARG A 206 11.74 22.24 -3.44
C ARG A 206 11.46 23.25 -2.34
N ALA A 207 12.06 24.44 -2.40
CA ALA A 207 11.78 25.54 -1.48
C ALA A 207 10.33 26.04 -1.60
N ALA A 208 9.76 25.97 -2.80
CA ALA A 208 8.34 26.26 -3.07
C ALA A 208 7.39 25.14 -2.60
N GLY A 209 7.90 24.07 -1.98
CA GLY A 209 7.10 22.99 -1.42
C GLY A 209 6.75 21.87 -2.39
N VAL A 210 7.36 21.83 -3.59
CA VAL A 210 7.18 20.69 -4.51
C VAL A 210 7.68 19.42 -3.86
N LEU A 211 6.85 18.36 -3.92
CA LEU A 211 7.14 17.10 -3.27
C LEU A 211 8.43 16.49 -3.79
N CYS A 212 9.45 16.45 -2.94
CA CYS A 212 10.67 15.71 -3.27
C CYS A 212 10.56 14.28 -2.74
N VAL A 213 10.76 13.27 -3.60
CA VAL A 213 10.73 11.85 -3.23
C VAL A 213 11.68 11.55 -2.06
N ASP A 214 12.85 12.19 -2.04
CA ASP A 214 13.82 12.09 -0.94
C ASP A 214 13.24 12.60 0.38
N THR A 215 12.47 13.70 0.35
CA THR A 215 11.84 14.29 1.54
C THR A 215 10.69 13.45 2.05
N LEU A 216 9.96 12.80 1.14
CA LEU A 216 8.90 11.85 1.48
C LEU A 216 9.48 10.72 2.34
N VAL A 217 10.66 10.22 1.98
CA VAL A 217 11.39 9.18 2.74
C VAL A 217 11.98 9.73 4.04
N ALA A 218 12.40 11.00 4.08
CA ALA A 218 12.97 11.65 5.25
C ALA A 218 11.93 11.97 6.35
N GLY A 219 10.70 12.30 5.95
CA GLY A 219 9.56 12.54 6.85
C GLY A 219 9.00 11.27 7.50
N TRP A 220 9.49 10.09 7.11
CA TRP A 220 9.06 8.85 7.73
C TRP A 220 9.46 8.77 9.20
N PRO A 221 8.65 8.07 10.04
CA PRO A 221 8.93 7.89 11.46
C PRO A 221 10.37 7.49 11.70
N ASN A 222 10.95 7.88 12.85
CA ASN A 222 12.34 7.54 13.22
C ASN A 222 12.69 6.04 13.05
N GLN A 223 11.68 5.16 13.10
CA GLN A 223 11.83 3.72 12.83
C GLN A 223 12.17 3.37 11.36
N LEU A 224 12.06 4.31 10.42
CA LEU A 224 12.29 4.16 8.98
C LEU A 224 13.45 5.04 8.47
N ARG A 225 13.95 5.99 9.27
CA ARG A 225 15.12 6.85 8.92
C ARG A 225 16.42 6.14 8.53
N PRO A 226 16.77 4.93 9.04
CA PRO A 226 17.99 4.25 8.60
C PRO A 226 18.03 3.97 7.09
N PHE A 227 16.88 4.00 6.41
CA PHE A 227 16.72 3.63 5.00
C PHE A 227 16.84 4.78 4.03
N ALA A 228 16.75 6.04 4.50
CA ALA A 228 17.19 7.17 3.68
C ALA A 228 18.67 7.03 3.25
N ARG A 229 19.48 6.22 3.95
CA ARG A 229 20.85 5.87 3.53
C ARG A 229 20.94 4.77 2.45
N ILE A 230 19.88 3.99 2.25
CA ILE A 230 19.84 2.82 1.34
C ILE A 230 19.26 3.18 -0.02
N LEU A 231 18.49 4.28 -0.13
CA LEU A 231 18.23 4.89 -1.43
C LEU A 231 19.57 5.33 -2.03
N PRO A 232 19.95 4.79 -3.20
CA PRO A 232 21.15 5.25 -3.89
C PRO A 232 20.89 6.70 -4.31
N GLY A 233 21.77 7.58 -3.87
CA GLY A 233 21.60 9.03 -3.93
C GLY A 233 22.06 9.72 -2.65
N ARG A 234 21.97 9.07 -1.48
CA ARG A 234 22.44 9.67 -0.21
C ARG A 234 23.88 9.34 0.17
N ARG A 235 24.47 8.32 -0.46
CA ARG A 235 25.91 8.00 -0.33
C ARG A 235 26.77 8.66 -1.41
N GLN A 236 26.14 9.30 -2.40
CA GLN A 236 26.86 10.19 -3.30
C GLN A 236 27.15 11.45 -2.51
N THR A 237 28.44 11.59 -2.24
CA THR A 237 29.21 12.75 -1.76
C THR A 237 28.54 14.10 -2.00
N GLN A 238 28.93 15.09 -1.19
CA GLN A 238 28.65 16.54 -1.30
C GLN A 238 29.08 17.18 -2.64
N THR A 239 29.15 16.42 -3.73
CA THR A 239 29.17 16.98 -5.07
C THR A 239 27.83 17.69 -5.28
N PRO A 240 27.83 19.00 -5.60
CA PRO A 240 26.62 19.72 -5.94
C PRO A 240 25.88 18.92 -7.00
N ARG A 241 24.59 18.66 -6.75
CA ARG A 241 23.74 17.93 -7.69
C ARG A 241 23.72 18.72 -8.99
N SER A 242 23.72 18.02 -10.12
CA SER A 242 23.73 18.69 -11.42
C SER A 242 22.32 18.86 -12.00
N TYR A 243 21.35 18.04 -11.56
CA TYR A 243 19.96 18.07 -12.05
C TYR A 243 18.99 17.33 -11.13
N TYR A 244 17.70 17.60 -11.30
CA TYR A 244 16.55 16.86 -10.78
C TYR A 244 15.63 16.42 -11.94
N TYR A 245 14.81 15.39 -11.72
CA TYR A 245 13.69 15.09 -12.61
C TYR A 245 12.41 15.65 -12.00
N LEU A 246 11.72 16.49 -12.76
CA LEU A 246 10.43 17.06 -12.42
C LEU A 246 9.33 16.35 -13.21
N PHE A 247 8.31 15.89 -12.49
CA PHE A 247 7.04 15.43 -13.04
C PHE A 247 6.02 16.52 -12.83
N GLU A 248 5.53 17.09 -13.93
CA GLU A 248 4.47 18.07 -13.90
C GLU A 248 3.54 17.91 -15.10
N SER A 249 2.32 18.40 -14.92
CA SER A 249 1.41 18.65 -16.04
C SER A 249 2.02 19.73 -16.93
N SER A 250 2.06 19.49 -18.25
CA SER A 250 2.53 20.51 -19.22
C SER A 250 1.61 21.74 -19.27
N ARG A 251 0.40 21.66 -18.72
CA ARG A 251 -0.56 22.76 -18.71
C ARG A 251 -0.42 23.56 -17.42
N PRO A 252 -0.43 24.91 -17.50
CA PRO A 252 -0.66 25.76 -16.35
C PRO A 252 -2.13 25.62 -15.92
N VAL A 253 -2.47 24.48 -15.33
CA VAL A 253 -3.79 24.25 -14.74
C VAL A 253 -3.76 24.83 -13.34
N ASP A 254 -4.92 25.32 -12.90
CA ASP A 254 -5.16 25.64 -11.50
C ASP A 254 -4.67 24.48 -10.61
N ARG A 255 -3.74 24.75 -9.70
CA ARG A 255 -3.12 23.72 -8.83
C ARG A 255 -4.15 22.93 -8.03
N ASP A 256 -5.32 23.53 -7.80
CA ASP A 256 -6.42 22.88 -7.07
C ASP A 256 -7.21 21.87 -7.91
N ALA A 257 -7.09 21.93 -9.25
CA ALA A 257 -7.75 21.02 -10.19
C ALA A 257 -6.84 19.84 -10.62
N GLU A 258 -5.56 19.87 -10.30
CA GLU A 258 -4.63 18.80 -10.64
C GLU A 258 -4.78 17.60 -9.71
N LEU A 259 -4.98 16.42 -10.31
CA LEU A 259 -4.98 15.14 -9.62
C LEU A 259 -3.59 14.72 -9.14
N PHE A 260 -2.54 15.31 -9.72
CA PHE A 260 -1.16 14.94 -9.49
C PHE A 260 -0.39 16.12 -8.92
N GLU A 261 0.14 15.94 -7.72
CA GLU A 261 1.14 16.85 -7.18
C GLU A 261 2.43 16.75 -8.00
N PRO A 262 3.05 17.88 -8.39
CA PRO A 262 4.34 17.84 -9.04
C PRO A 262 5.36 17.16 -8.14
N MET A 263 6.18 16.30 -8.73
CA MET A 263 7.11 15.48 -7.98
C MET A 263 8.53 15.67 -8.48
N LEU A 264 9.45 15.93 -7.56
CA LEU A 264 10.88 16.02 -7.80
C LEU A 264 11.56 14.74 -7.35
N THR A 265 12.40 14.18 -8.23
CA THR A 265 13.29 13.08 -7.87
C THR A 265 14.72 13.35 -8.30
N THR A 266 15.65 12.69 -7.61
CA THR A 266 17.09 12.89 -7.73
C THR A 266 17.79 11.92 -8.65
N ASP A 267 17.09 10.88 -9.09
CA ASP A 267 17.57 9.89 -10.05
C ASP A 267 16.40 9.52 -10.97
N GLU A 268 16.70 8.87 -12.09
CA GLU A 268 15.68 8.50 -13.06
C GLU A 268 14.59 7.65 -12.38
N PRO A 269 13.30 8.00 -12.49
CA PRO A 269 12.26 7.34 -11.70
C PRO A 269 12.06 5.89 -12.07
N GLN A 270 12.28 5.51 -13.34
CA GLN A 270 12.28 4.09 -13.73
C GLN A 270 13.33 3.33 -12.92
N ARG A 271 14.55 3.86 -12.86
CA ARG A 271 15.65 3.26 -12.11
C ARG A 271 15.35 3.17 -10.62
N GLN A 272 14.80 4.23 -10.03
CA GLN A 272 14.36 4.23 -8.63
C GLN A 272 13.21 3.25 -8.38
N SER A 273 12.25 3.12 -9.31
CA SER A 273 11.14 2.18 -9.19
C SER A 273 11.64 0.73 -9.18
N VAL A 274 12.59 0.39 -10.06
CA VAL A 274 13.24 -0.93 -10.12
C VAL A 274 14.03 -1.22 -8.84
N GLN A 275 14.72 -0.22 -8.29
CA GLN A 275 15.40 -0.35 -7.01
C GLN A 275 14.41 -0.57 -5.86
N CYS A 276 13.32 0.21 -5.80
CA CYS A 276 12.27 0.05 -4.81
C CYS A 276 11.67 -1.35 -4.88
N ALA A 277 11.41 -1.88 -6.07
CA ALA A 277 10.93 -3.25 -6.27
C ALA A 277 11.91 -4.30 -5.74
N ARG A 278 13.21 -4.16 -6.04
CA ARG A 278 14.25 -5.08 -5.56
C ARG A 278 14.38 -5.07 -4.04
N TRP A 279 14.38 -3.89 -3.44
CA TRP A 279 14.45 -3.76 -1.98
C TRP A 279 13.18 -4.26 -1.30
N ALA A 280 12.00 -3.99 -1.86
CA ALA A 280 10.74 -4.51 -1.35
C ALA A 280 10.78 -6.04 -1.26
N ARG A 281 11.17 -6.70 -2.36
CA ARG A 281 11.32 -8.16 -2.42
C ARG A 281 12.33 -8.69 -1.40
N ARG A 282 13.46 -8.00 -1.24
CA ARG A 282 14.46 -8.38 -0.21
C ARG A 282 13.89 -8.30 1.20
N TYR A 283 13.16 -7.24 1.55
CA TYR A 283 12.52 -7.14 2.86
C TYR A 283 11.48 -8.23 3.06
N GLU A 284 10.68 -8.52 2.05
CA GLU A 284 9.68 -9.58 2.12
C GLU A 284 10.33 -10.94 2.36
N ILE A 285 11.34 -11.30 1.56
CA ILE A 285 12.07 -12.57 1.73
C ILE A 285 12.71 -12.66 3.11
N VAL A 286 13.49 -11.64 3.52
CA VAL A 286 14.20 -11.67 4.82
C VAL A 286 13.20 -11.71 5.97
N SER A 287 12.11 -10.94 5.91
CA SER A 287 11.08 -10.95 6.96
C SER A 287 10.41 -12.31 7.06
N THR A 288 10.04 -12.90 5.92
CA THR A 288 9.43 -14.23 5.87
C THR A 288 10.37 -15.30 6.42
N LEU A 289 11.65 -15.27 6.06
CA LEU A 289 12.65 -16.18 6.62
C LEU A 289 12.78 -16.03 8.15
N LEU A 290 12.79 -14.80 8.67
CA LEU A 290 12.84 -14.56 10.12
C LEU A 290 11.58 -15.08 10.84
N LEU A 291 10.41 -14.94 10.22
CA LEU A 291 9.16 -15.51 10.74
C LEU A 291 9.23 -17.03 10.79
N ILE A 292 9.68 -17.68 9.70
CA ILE A 292 9.85 -19.13 9.63
C ILE A 292 10.85 -19.62 10.69
N VAL A 293 12.00 -18.96 10.82
CA VAL A 293 12.99 -19.29 11.85
C VAL A 293 12.39 -19.16 13.25
N GLY A 294 11.62 -18.10 13.52
CA GLY A 294 10.95 -17.92 14.81
C GLY A 294 9.92 -19.01 15.10
N ILE A 295 9.15 -19.42 14.09
CA ILE A 295 8.20 -20.53 14.21
C ILE A 295 8.93 -21.84 14.51
N VAL A 296 9.99 -22.17 13.75
CA VAL A 296 10.76 -23.41 13.93
C VAL A 296 11.43 -23.47 15.31
N LEU A 297 12.05 -22.39 15.76
CA LEU A 297 12.67 -22.31 17.09
C LEU A 297 11.65 -22.54 18.21
N ASN A 298 10.52 -21.85 18.15
CA ASN A 298 9.48 -21.97 19.17
C ASN A 298 8.77 -23.32 19.10
N LEU A 299 8.59 -23.90 17.91
CA LEU A 299 8.05 -25.25 17.73
C LEU A 299 8.98 -26.30 18.35
N GLY A 300 10.30 -26.19 18.11
CA GLY A 300 11.30 -27.05 18.73
C GLY A 300 11.29 -26.95 20.25
N LEU A 301 11.25 -25.72 20.78
CA LEU A 301 11.14 -25.48 22.22
C LEU A 301 9.85 -26.09 22.80
N PHE A 302 8.72 -25.89 22.12
CA PHE A 302 7.43 -26.42 22.52
C PHE A 302 7.45 -27.96 22.56
N LEU A 303 7.99 -28.61 21.54
CA LEU A 303 8.12 -30.07 21.50
C LEU A 303 8.99 -30.60 22.63
N VAL A 304 10.11 -29.93 22.95
CA VAL A 304 10.95 -30.30 24.10
C VAL A 304 10.17 -30.20 25.40
N VAL A 305 9.44 -29.10 25.62
CA VAL A 305 8.63 -28.91 26.83
C VAL A 305 7.54 -29.97 26.96
N VAL A 306 6.80 -30.23 25.88
CA VAL A 306 5.74 -31.25 25.85
C VAL A 306 6.31 -32.65 26.11
N ASN A 307 7.47 -32.98 25.54
CA ASN A 307 8.13 -34.27 25.74
C ASN A 307 8.68 -34.47 27.16
N VAL A 308 9.01 -33.39 27.88
CA VAL A 308 9.44 -33.47 29.29
C VAL A 308 8.24 -33.60 30.23
N LEU A 309 7.08 -33.05 29.86
CA LEU A 309 5.88 -33.03 30.70
C LEU A 309 4.95 -34.25 30.54
N LEU A 310 5.01 -34.95 29.40
CA LEU A 310 4.18 -36.13 29.07
C LEU A 310 4.96 -37.45 29.17
#